data_AF-A0A7S9LMC7-F1
#
_entry.id   AF-A0A7S9LMC7-F1
#
_cell.length_a   1.000
_cell.length_b   1.000
_cell.length_c   1.000
_cell.angle_alpha   90.00
_cell.angle_beta   90.00
_cell.angle_gamma   90.00
#
_symmetry.space_group_name_H-M   'P 1'
#
loop_
_entity.id
_entity.type
_entity.pdbx_description
1 polymer ?
#
loop_
_entity_poly.entity_id
_entity_poly.type
_entity_poly.pdbx_seq_one_letter_code
_entity_poly.pdbx_strand_id
1 'polypeptide(L)'
;MHNALDMLNVCVAPTRLCNLSCTHCYVDPVLLRDKSMMDENTYRTTFQRVEELFLRDKKVTKINVELLGGELTMMPLAFWERNLPWTLKTMRTWEALYDAEASLIWCTNLIFKDQGYVGLLNAVGQEFGEGIDIFVPWEPDTNRFLKDDKLLPRYFATLEAITGIRRKTLCITMSRAVIDRGPHFIIDEFVSRGITDISCDMLYPAGSGKNYFLKTCTYGDVSDYLLELNSLVPKGVTISPLVEMRTAARAGEHFHYPGNDTYDIEVEPNGEVTFNSSYTGAESIFPTQVLSVHDPRFAEKAIFNNTPEFVLRHRMPYEACGTCTYALTCAGGWAWHKELDPNLSSLIAAGDCAGLKRVWEYADGSTPGVLDRSWYLTRSQARGRQGVMVKRMAKAAISRGKDVPLIEDSVAGDYDGYFNEFDRPRLVAMKSGVLFDKKWIERLFFYDAIGAQIDDYPGWYAEAGDEGGEELFRHIVYGNFHFLAFDPTAVLNEILYRSEWPLSKLVTLTIEDLKLGRPLAVSSVGGSHEELVTFCSRVIEAEELAA
;
A
#
# COMPACT_ATOMS: atom_id res chain seq x y z
N MET A 1 -2.18 -10.24 13.52
CA MET A 1 -3.06 -9.07 13.61
C MET A 1 -3.58 -8.78 12.22
N HIS A 2 -4.79 -8.25 12.11
CA HIS A 2 -5.29 -7.73 10.85
C HIS A 2 -4.50 -6.48 10.46
N ASN A 3 -4.32 -6.22 9.17
CA ASN A 3 -3.79 -4.95 8.66
C ASN A 3 -4.80 -4.35 7.69
N ALA A 4 -5.17 -3.09 7.90
CA ALA A 4 -6.13 -2.39 7.05
C ALA A 4 -5.47 -1.88 5.76
N LEU A 5 -5.24 -2.77 4.78
CA LEU A 5 -4.69 -2.42 3.46
C LEU A 5 -5.77 -2.55 2.37
N ASP A 6 -6.06 -1.47 1.65
CA ASP A 6 -7.08 -1.46 0.59
C ASP A 6 -6.88 -0.40 -0.52
N MET A 7 -5.68 0.19 -0.64
CA MET A 7 -5.35 1.13 -1.72
C MET A 7 -4.61 0.47 -2.87
N LEU A 8 -5.02 0.80 -4.09
CA LEU A 8 -4.28 0.57 -5.32
C LEU A 8 -3.47 1.82 -5.65
N ASN A 9 -2.19 1.83 -5.30
CA ASN A 9 -1.26 2.86 -5.73
C ASN A 9 -0.65 2.49 -7.09
N VAL A 10 -0.79 3.39 -8.06
CA VAL A 10 -0.23 3.20 -9.40
C VAL A 10 0.60 4.43 -9.78
N CYS A 11 1.90 4.21 -9.85
CA CYS A 11 2.88 5.16 -10.28
C CYS A 11 3.10 5.02 -11.79
N VAL A 12 2.67 6.01 -12.56
CA VAL A 12 2.88 6.06 -14.01
C VAL A 12 4.08 6.96 -14.27
N ALA A 13 5.10 6.44 -14.95
CA ALA A 13 6.28 7.16 -15.37
C ALA A 13 6.28 7.40 -16.90
N PRO A 14 5.62 8.46 -17.41
CA PRO A 14 5.62 8.76 -18.84
C PRO A 14 7.02 9.02 -19.41
N THR A 15 7.96 9.46 -18.57
CA THR A 15 9.37 9.60 -18.93
C THR A 15 10.25 9.47 -17.70
N ARG A 16 11.42 8.86 -17.84
CA ARG A 16 12.49 8.90 -16.83
C ARG A 16 13.40 10.11 -16.98
N LEU A 17 13.30 10.87 -18.07
CA LEU A 17 14.14 12.04 -18.30
C LEU A 17 13.91 13.10 -17.22
N CYS A 18 14.99 13.54 -16.58
CA CYS A 18 14.95 14.64 -15.61
C CYS A 18 15.93 15.74 -15.98
N ASN A 19 15.59 16.98 -15.62
CA ASN A 19 16.46 18.15 -15.74
C ASN A 19 17.31 18.42 -14.49
N LEU A 20 17.10 17.64 -13.42
CA LEU A 20 17.87 17.68 -12.18
C LEU A 20 18.60 16.35 -11.95
N SER A 21 19.50 16.31 -10.96
CA SER A 21 20.23 15.11 -10.56
C SER A 21 20.46 15.16 -9.05
N CYS A 22 19.35 15.03 -8.31
CA CYS A 22 19.34 15.14 -6.86
C CYS A 22 20.08 13.95 -6.23
N THR A 23 20.92 14.19 -5.23
CA THR A 23 21.76 13.14 -4.63
C THR A 23 20.98 12.12 -3.80
N HIS A 24 19.76 12.44 -3.40
CA HIS A 24 18.87 11.56 -2.63
C HIS A 24 17.86 10.80 -3.51
N CYS A 25 17.89 11.01 -4.84
CA CYS A 25 16.88 10.45 -5.74
C CYS A 25 16.94 8.92 -5.75
N TYR A 26 15.78 8.27 -5.55
CA TYR A 26 15.66 6.81 -5.60
C TYR A 26 15.76 6.26 -7.04
N VAL A 27 15.61 7.13 -8.06
CA VAL A 27 15.75 6.74 -9.46
C VAL A 27 17.23 6.52 -9.80
N ASP A 28 17.53 5.43 -10.52
CA ASP A 28 18.88 5.18 -11.05
C ASP A 28 19.34 6.35 -11.94
N PRO A 29 20.53 6.95 -11.69
CA PRO A 29 21.08 8.04 -12.50
C PRO A 29 21.11 7.81 -14.00
N VAL A 30 21.25 6.55 -14.45
CA VAL A 30 21.28 6.20 -15.88
C VAL A 30 19.90 6.44 -16.50
N LEU A 31 18.83 6.08 -15.78
CA LEU A 31 17.45 6.26 -16.23
C LEU A 31 17.08 7.75 -16.33
N LEU A 32 17.63 8.60 -15.46
CA LEU A 32 17.39 10.05 -15.49
C LEU A 32 17.82 10.75 -16.79
N ARG A 33 18.61 10.07 -17.63
CA ARG A 33 19.10 10.54 -18.93
C ARG A 33 18.41 9.85 -20.10
N ASP A 34 17.58 8.85 -19.83
CA ASP A 34 16.81 8.16 -20.85
C ASP A 34 15.80 9.13 -21.47
N LYS A 35 15.75 9.17 -22.80
CA LYS A 35 14.85 10.02 -23.57
C LYS A 35 13.63 9.26 -24.09
N SER A 36 13.48 8.00 -23.70
CA SER A 36 12.25 7.26 -23.91
C SER A 36 11.07 8.03 -23.30
N MET A 37 9.97 8.01 -24.03
CA MET A 37 8.73 8.69 -23.67
C MET A 37 7.58 7.74 -23.97
N MET A 38 6.64 7.68 -23.04
CA MET A 38 5.43 6.91 -23.17
C MET A 38 4.57 7.48 -24.30
N ASP A 39 4.14 6.61 -25.20
CA ASP A 39 3.18 6.99 -26.22
C ASP A 39 1.76 7.09 -25.65
N GLU A 40 0.88 7.77 -26.38
CA GLU A 40 -0.49 8.03 -25.94
C GLU A 40 -1.34 6.75 -25.83
N ASN A 41 -1.08 5.73 -26.66
CA ASN A 41 -1.79 4.46 -26.59
C ASN A 41 -1.41 3.71 -25.31
N THR A 42 -0.11 3.57 -25.04
CA THR A 42 0.40 2.95 -23.81
C THR A 42 -0.09 3.67 -22.56
N TYR A 43 -0.08 5.00 -22.56
CA TYR A 43 -0.61 5.80 -21.44
C TYR A 43 -2.09 5.52 -21.20
N ARG A 44 -2.95 5.54 -22.23
CA ARG A 44 -4.39 5.31 -22.05
C ARG A 44 -4.71 3.85 -21.69
N THR A 45 -3.98 2.89 -22.27
CA THR A 45 -4.09 1.47 -21.90
C THR A 45 -3.74 1.27 -20.42
N THR A 46 -2.77 2.01 -19.88
CA THR A 46 -2.42 1.94 -18.46
C THR A 46 -3.64 2.21 -17.58
N PHE A 47 -4.39 3.28 -17.82
CA PHE A 47 -5.60 3.59 -17.05
C PHE A 47 -6.70 2.53 -17.22
N GLN A 48 -6.87 1.95 -18.41
CA GLN A 48 -7.80 0.83 -18.59
C GLN A 48 -7.41 -0.37 -17.72
N ARG A 49 -6.11 -0.67 -17.63
CA ARG A 49 -5.59 -1.76 -16.80
C ARG A 49 -5.70 -1.48 -15.30
N VAL A 50 -5.57 -0.23 -14.86
CA VAL A 50 -5.84 0.17 -13.47
C VAL A 50 -7.30 -0.14 -13.10
N GLU A 51 -8.25 0.23 -13.96
CA GLU A 51 -9.67 -0.07 -13.75
C GLU A 51 -9.95 -1.57 -13.73
N GLU A 52 -9.40 -2.33 -14.67
CA GLU A 52 -9.53 -3.79 -14.70
C GLU A 52 -8.98 -4.45 -13.43
N LEU A 53 -7.81 -4.00 -12.96
CA LEU A 53 -7.21 -4.49 -11.71
C LEU A 53 -8.08 -4.18 -10.49
N PHE A 54 -8.57 -2.93 -10.38
CA PHE A 54 -9.46 -2.52 -9.31
C PHE A 54 -10.75 -3.37 -9.29
N LEU A 55 -11.36 -3.60 -10.44
CA LEU A 55 -12.56 -4.44 -10.55
C LEU A 55 -12.29 -5.92 -10.26
N ARG A 56 -11.06 -6.38 -10.53
CA ARG A 56 -10.66 -7.77 -10.31
C ARG A 56 -10.42 -8.06 -8.84
N ASP A 57 -9.74 -7.20 -8.10
CA ASP A 57 -9.54 -7.35 -6.66
C ASP A 57 -10.55 -6.53 -5.84
N LYS A 58 -11.62 -7.20 -5.44
CA LYS A 58 -12.73 -6.60 -4.67
C LYS A 58 -12.37 -6.17 -3.24
N LYS A 59 -11.13 -6.37 -2.82
CA LYS A 59 -10.64 -5.90 -1.52
C LYS A 59 -10.23 -4.44 -1.55
N VAL A 60 -9.76 -3.96 -2.70
CA VAL A 60 -9.38 -2.57 -2.92
C VAL A 60 -10.61 -1.69 -2.89
N THR A 61 -10.50 -0.53 -2.25
CA THR A 61 -11.56 0.49 -2.21
C THR A 61 -11.11 1.86 -2.66
N LYS A 62 -9.79 2.07 -2.82
CA LYS A 62 -9.19 3.35 -3.22
C LYS A 62 -8.24 3.18 -4.39
N ILE A 63 -8.18 4.19 -5.25
CA ILE A 63 -7.28 4.25 -6.38
C ILE A 63 -6.45 5.53 -6.27
N ASN A 64 -5.16 5.41 -6.04
CA ASN A 64 -4.25 6.53 -6.17
C ASN A 64 -3.46 6.37 -7.47
N VAL A 65 -3.46 7.40 -8.31
CA VAL A 65 -2.61 7.44 -9.49
C VAL A 65 -1.63 8.59 -9.35
N GLU A 66 -0.36 8.23 -9.32
CA GLU A 66 0.73 9.19 -9.29
C GLU A 66 1.33 9.31 -10.68
N LEU A 67 1.39 10.53 -11.20
CA LEU A 67 2.21 10.85 -12.36
C LEU A 67 3.59 11.24 -11.82
N LEU A 68 4.60 10.44 -12.12
CA LEU A 68 5.99 10.65 -11.70
C LEU A 68 6.97 10.19 -12.80
N GLY A 69 8.18 9.75 -12.40
CA GLY A 69 9.25 9.35 -13.30
C GLY A 69 10.51 10.18 -13.05
N GLY A 70 11.02 10.84 -14.09
CA GLY A 70 12.08 11.83 -13.97
C GLY A 70 11.52 13.22 -13.62
N GLU A 71 11.13 13.98 -14.64
CA GLU A 71 10.39 15.22 -14.50
C GLU A 71 9.27 15.26 -15.55
N LEU A 72 8.01 15.28 -15.12
CA LEU A 72 6.85 15.21 -16.02
C LEU A 72 6.85 16.30 -17.10
N THR A 73 7.36 17.48 -16.78
CA THR A 73 7.44 18.60 -17.73
C THR A 73 8.53 18.45 -18.79
N MET A 74 9.30 17.35 -18.75
CA MET A 74 10.19 16.94 -19.83
C MET A 74 9.47 16.24 -20.98
N MET A 75 8.24 15.75 -20.77
CA MET A 75 7.36 15.34 -21.87
C MET A 75 7.02 16.55 -22.75
N PRO A 76 6.62 16.34 -24.02
CA PRO A 76 6.09 17.42 -24.85
C PRO A 76 4.79 17.97 -24.25
N LEU A 77 4.65 19.29 -24.15
CA LEU A 77 3.45 19.95 -23.62
C LEU A 77 2.16 19.42 -24.29
N ALA A 78 2.20 19.25 -25.62
CA ALA A 78 1.08 18.75 -26.41
C ALA A 78 0.59 17.35 -25.98
N PHE A 79 1.46 16.50 -25.42
CA PHE A 79 1.04 15.22 -24.87
C PHE A 79 0.08 15.42 -23.70
N TRP A 80 0.42 16.31 -22.77
CA TRP A 80 -0.39 16.56 -21.58
C TRP A 80 -1.65 17.38 -21.88
N GLU A 81 -1.60 18.30 -22.82
CA GLU A 81 -2.80 19.01 -23.31
C GLU A 81 -3.91 18.04 -23.77
N ARG A 82 -3.52 16.88 -24.33
CA ARG A 82 -4.47 15.82 -24.73
C ARG A 82 -4.81 14.87 -23.59
N ASN A 83 -3.80 14.43 -22.83
CA ASN A 83 -3.95 13.30 -21.91
C ASN A 83 -4.34 13.69 -20.49
N LEU A 84 -3.93 14.85 -19.97
CA LEU A 84 -4.26 15.24 -18.59
C LEU A 84 -5.78 15.51 -18.42
N PRO A 85 -6.45 16.27 -19.30
CA PRO A 85 -7.91 16.42 -19.22
C PRO A 85 -8.66 15.11 -19.44
N TRP A 86 -8.15 14.21 -20.29
CA TRP A 86 -8.73 12.88 -20.49
C TRP A 86 -8.62 12.05 -19.21
N THR A 87 -7.44 12.04 -18.58
CA THR A 87 -7.17 11.32 -17.32
C THR A 87 -8.14 11.72 -16.23
N LEU A 88 -8.29 13.03 -16.00
CA LEU A 88 -9.18 13.56 -14.96
C LEU A 88 -10.66 13.25 -15.22
N LYS A 89 -11.09 13.16 -16.48
CA LYS A 89 -12.44 12.69 -16.83
C LYS A 89 -12.62 11.20 -16.55
N THR A 90 -11.61 10.39 -16.84
CA THR A 90 -11.60 8.95 -16.51
C THR A 90 -11.69 8.74 -15.01
N MET A 91 -10.87 9.42 -14.21
CA MET A 91 -10.86 9.25 -12.76
C MET A 91 -12.16 9.72 -12.09
N ARG A 92 -12.74 10.85 -12.53
CA ARG A 92 -14.10 11.25 -12.11
C ARG A 92 -15.17 10.21 -12.44
N THR A 93 -14.98 9.43 -13.51
CA THR A 93 -15.88 8.34 -13.87
C THR A 93 -15.73 7.18 -12.88
N TRP A 94 -14.52 6.88 -12.42
CA TRP A 94 -14.28 5.87 -11.39
C TRP A 94 -14.95 6.23 -10.06
N GLU A 95 -14.79 7.48 -9.60
CA GLU A 95 -15.46 7.97 -8.38
C GLU A 95 -16.99 7.80 -8.48
N ALA A 96 -17.56 8.18 -9.63
CA ALA A 96 -19.00 8.15 -9.84
C ALA A 96 -19.58 6.72 -9.99
N LEU A 97 -18.85 5.79 -10.62
CA LEU A 97 -19.35 4.44 -10.91
C LEU A 97 -19.05 3.42 -9.80
N TYR A 98 -17.93 3.58 -9.11
CA TYR A 98 -17.41 2.55 -8.22
C TYR A 98 -17.41 2.94 -6.75
N ASP A 99 -17.81 4.18 -6.43
CA ASP A 99 -17.66 4.76 -5.08
C ASP A 99 -16.20 4.64 -4.59
N ALA A 100 -15.26 4.74 -5.55
CA ALA A 100 -13.84 4.68 -5.28
C ALA A 100 -13.34 6.08 -4.94
N GLU A 101 -12.54 6.20 -3.88
CA GLU A 101 -11.74 7.40 -3.65
C GLU A 101 -10.61 7.41 -4.68
N ALA A 102 -10.68 8.28 -5.70
CA ALA A 102 -9.71 8.35 -6.79
C ALA A 102 -8.95 9.67 -6.79
N SER A 103 -7.64 9.62 -6.53
CA SER A 103 -6.78 10.83 -6.50
C SER A 103 -5.73 10.79 -7.61
N LEU A 104 -5.63 11.88 -8.39
CA LEU A 104 -4.51 12.10 -9.30
C LEU A 104 -3.48 13.00 -8.65
N ILE A 105 -2.27 12.50 -8.52
CA ILE A 105 -1.12 13.27 -8.04
C ILE A 105 -0.21 13.60 -9.22
N TRP A 106 0.15 14.88 -9.35
CA TRP A 106 1.15 15.35 -10.30
C TRP A 106 2.44 15.70 -9.56
N CYS A 107 3.46 14.85 -9.65
CA CYS A 107 4.77 15.07 -9.01
C CYS A 107 5.69 15.89 -9.92
N THR A 108 6.18 17.03 -9.45
CA THR A 108 7.08 17.87 -10.27
C THR A 108 8.07 18.70 -9.45
N ASN A 109 9.29 18.85 -9.96
CA ASN A 109 10.34 19.66 -9.33
C ASN A 109 10.19 21.18 -9.55
N LEU A 110 9.15 21.63 -10.26
CA LEU A 110 8.85 23.05 -10.56
C LEU A 110 9.89 23.83 -11.37
N ILE A 111 10.96 23.19 -11.86
CA ILE A 111 11.97 23.82 -12.72
C ILE A 111 11.61 23.61 -14.19
N PHE A 112 10.53 24.24 -14.67
CA PHE A 112 10.00 23.97 -16.01
C PHE A 112 10.89 24.55 -17.11
N LYS A 113 11.20 23.74 -18.14
CA LYS A 113 11.86 24.24 -19.36
C LYS A 113 10.89 24.94 -20.31
N ASP A 114 9.65 24.45 -20.39
CA ASP A 114 8.57 25.06 -21.14
C ASP A 114 7.61 25.78 -20.18
N GLN A 115 7.41 27.09 -20.39
CA GLN A 115 6.55 27.91 -19.54
C GLN A 115 5.05 27.64 -19.79
N GLY A 116 4.69 26.98 -20.90
CA GLY A 116 3.31 26.62 -21.22
C GLY A 116 2.67 25.68 -20.18
N TYR A 117 3.47 24.92 -19.43
CA TYR A 117 2.99 24.05 -18.35
C TYR A 117 2.24 24.79 -17.25
N VAL A 118 2.65 26.02 -16.91
CA VAL A 118 1.91 26.84 -15.93
C VAL A 118 0.49 27.13 -16.45
N GLY A 119 0.38 27.48 -17.73
CA GLY A 119 -0.91 27.71 -18.39
C GLY A 119 -1.79 26.47 -18.40
N LEU A 120 -1.21 25.31 -18.75
CA LEU A 120 -1.90 24.02 -18.72
C LEU A 120 -2.43 23.70 -17.31
N LEU A 121 -1.55 23.68 -16.30
CA LEU A 121 -1.92 23.34 -14.92
C LEU A 121 -2.99 24.28 -14.37
N ASN A 122 -2.91 25.58 -14.68
CA ASN A 122 -3.94 26.54 -14.29
C ASN A 122 -5.29 26.28 -14.96
N ALA A 123 -5.31 26.01 -16.27
CA ALA A 123 -6.53 25.70 -17.00
C ALA A 123 -7.20 24.41 -16.47
N VAL A 124 -6.38 23.38 -16.23
CA VAL A 124 -6.86 22.09 -15.73
C VAL A 124 -7.36 22.22 -14.30
N GLY A 125 -6.65 22.91 -13.42
CA GLY A 125 -7.12 23.15 -12.05
C GLY A 125 -8.43 23.93 -11.98
N GLN A 126 -8.63 24.90 -12.87
CA GLN A 126 -9.90 25.64 -12.95
C GLN A 126 -11.08 24.75 -13.39
N GLU A 127 -10.88 23.84 -14.34
CA GLU A 127 -11.93 22.93 -14.83
C GLU A 127 -12.18 21.76 -13.86
N PHE A 128 -11.11 21.19 -13.31
CA PHE A 128 -11.16 19.93 -12.56
C PHE A 128 -11.18 20.11 -11.03
N GLY A 129 -10.95 21.33 -10.53
CA GLY A 129 -11.07 21.66 -9.11
C GLY A 129 -10.10 20.85 -8.26
N GLU A 130 -10.65 20.02 -7.36
CA GLU A 130 -9.87 19.17 -6.44
C GLU A 130 -9.52 17.79 -7.00
N GLY A 131 -9.84 17.51 -8.28
CA GLY A 131 -9.51 16.23 -8.90
C GLY A 131 -8.01 16.02 -9.18
N ILE A 132 -7.17 17.00 -8.86
CA ILE A 132 -5.71 16.95 -9.03
C ILE A 132 -5.02 17.61 -7.82
N ASP A 133 -3.99 16.94 -7.32
CA ASP A 133 -3.02 17.50 -6.38
C ASP A 133 -1.66 17.65 -7.09
N ILE A 134 -0.95 18.74 -6.79
CA ILE A 134 0.44 18.88 -7.24
C ILE A 134 1.35 18.64 -6.05
N PHE A 135 2.14 17.57 -6.16
CA PHE A 135 3.18 17.23 -5.22
C PHE A 135 4.47 17.95 -5.62
N VAL A 136 4.97 18.79 -4.72
CA VAL A 136 6.14 19.63 -4.94
C VAL A 136 7.24 19.23 -3.94
N PRO A 137 8.24 18.46 -4.37
CA PRO A 137 9.26 17.91 -3.47
C PRO A 137 10.32 18.94 -3.06
N TRP A 138 10.66 18.93 -1.77
CA TRP A 138 11.67 19.78 -1.18
C TRP A 138 12.57 19.04 -0.18
N GLU A 139 13.85 19.35 -0.26
CA GLU A 139 14.82 19.02 0.77
C GLU A 139 16.06 19.93 0.64
N PRO A 140 16.69 20.31 1.75
CA PRO A 140 17.96 21.01 1.74
C PRO A 140 19.13 20.02 1.54
N ASP A 141 20.22 20.48 0.91
CA ASP A 141 21.52 19.78 0.82
C ASP A 141 21.60 18.52 -0.09
N THR A 142 20.95 18.56 -1.26
CA THR A 142 20.90 17.41 -2.20
C THR A 142 21.23 17.75 -3.64
N ASN A 143 21.82 18.92 -3.86
CA ASN A 143 22.03 19.52 -5.18
C ASN A 143 20.73 19.84 -5.96
N ARG A 144 19.53 19.56 -5.43
CA ARG A 144 18.25 19.97 -6.05
C ARG A 144 18.20 21.47 -6.32
N PHE A 145 18.57 22.27 -5.32
CA PHE A 145 18.56 23.73 -5.41
C PHE A 145 19.92 24.34 -5.79
N LEU A 146 20.90 23.49 -6.13
CA LEU A 146 22.32 23.84 -6.29
C LEU A 146 22.91 24.49 -5.02
N LYS A 147 24.18 24.89 -5.10
CA LYS A 147 24.86 25.60 -4.01
C LYS A 147 24.15 26.94 -3.70
N ASP A 148 24.04 27.25 -2.41
CA ASP A 148 23.47 28.50 -1.88
C ASP A 148 22.03 28.78 -2.33
N ASP A 149 21.21 27.72 -2.47
CA ASP A 149 19.79 27.78 -2.83
C ASP A 149 19.51 28.51 -4.18
N LYS A 150 20.46 28.48 -5.13
CA LYS A 150 20.39 29.24 -6.39
C LYS A 150 19.13 28.99 -7.24
N LEU A 151 18.56 27.78 -7.23
CA LEU A 151 17.33 27.49 -7.98
C LEU A 151 16.05 27.80 -7.20
N LEU A 152 16.14 28.05 -5.91
CA LEU A 152 14.97 28.26 -5.04
C LEU A 152 14.10 29.46 -5.47
N PRO A 153 14.65 30.62 -5.89
CA PRO A 153 13.83 31.73 -6.39
C PRO A 153 13.00 31.35 -7.64
N ARG A 154 13.57 30.56 -8.55
CA ARG A 154 12.85 30.07 -9.74
C ARG A 154 11.76 29.08 -9.35
N TYR A 155 12.06 28.19 -8.41
CA TYR A 155 11.09 27.24 -7.87
C TYR A 155 9.87 27.95 -7.29
N PHE A 156 10.09 28.96 -6.44
CA PHE A 156 9.00 29.74 -5.85
C PHE A 156 8.20 30.53 -6.88
N ALA A 157 8.87 31.15 -7.86
CA ALA A 157 8.18 31.85 -8.94
C ALA A 157 7.23 30.93 -9.72
N THR A 158 7.63 29.68 -9.99
CA THR A 158 6.74 28.68 -10.61
C THR A 158 5.59 28.30 -9.69
N LEU A 159 5.86 28.02 -8.41
CA LEU A 159 4.86 27.62 -7.41
C LEU A 159 3.73 28.67 -7.28
N GLU A 160 4.11 29.94 -7.21
CA GLU A 160 3.21 31.08 -7.09
C GLU A 160 2.42 31.32 -8.38
N ALA A 161 3.00 31.03 -9.55
CA ALA A 161 2.33 31.19 -10.83
C ALA A 161 1.24 30.14 -11.10
N ILE A 162 1.32 28.98 -10.44
CA ILE A 162 0.27 27.95 -10.49
C ILE A 162 -0.83 28.35 -9.49
N THR A 163 -1.91 28.93 -9.97
CA THR A 163 -3.02 29.45 -9.15
C THR A 163 -4.33 28.69 -9.35
N GLY A 164 -4.47 27.94 -10.44
CA GLY A 164 -5.70 27.19 -10.74
C GLY A 164 -5.87 25.93 -9.90
N ILE A 165 -4.78 25.40 -9.34
CA ILE A 165 -4.76 24.16 -8.56
C ILE A 165 -4.90 24.49 -7.07
N ARG A 166 -5.90 23.87 -6.42
CA ARG A 166 -6.25 24.17 -5.01
C ARG A 166 -5.40 23.42 -4.00
N ARG A 167 -5.12 22.15 -4.26
CA ARG A 167 -4.28 21.33 -3.39
C ARG A 167 -2.86 21.29 -3.93
N LYS A 168 -1.93 21.75 -3.10
CA LYS A 168 -0.50 21.71 -3.38
C LYS A 168 0.19 21.14 -2.17
N THR A 169 0.71 19.94 -2.33
CA THR A 169 1.33 19.18 -1.25
C THR A 169 2.85 19.34 -1.31
N LEU A 170 3.42 19.91 -0.26
CA LEU A 170 4.87 19.96 -0.10
C LEU A 170 5.36 18.60 0.38
N CYS A 171 6.16 17.92 -0.44
CA CYS A 171 6.71 16.61 -0.09
C CYS A 171 8.13 16.78 0.44
N ILE A 172 8.29 16.74 1.76
CA ILE A 172 9.58 16.93 2.41
C ILE A 172 10.28 15.59 2.52
N THR A 173 11.46 15.45 1.92
CA THR A 173 12.29 14.26 2.14
C THR A 173 13.09 14.46 3.43
N MET A 174 12.72 13.72 4.48
CA MET A 174 13.27 13.89 5.83
C MET A 174 14.74 13.49 5.89
N SER A 175 15.59 14.46 6.23
CA SER A 175 17.04 14.29 6.39
C SER A 175 17.53 15.11 7.57
N ARG A 176 18.77 14.89 8.01
CA ARG A 176 19.36 15.71 9.08
C ARG A 176 19.32 17.22 8.76
N ALA A 177 19.51 17.59 7.50
CA ALA A 177 19.48 18.98 7.07
C ALA A 177 18.07 19.60 7.15
N VAL A 178 17.00 18.80 6.95
CA VAL A 178 15.61 19.24 7.21
C VAL A 178 15.41 19.53 8.69
N ILE A 179 15.83 18.59 9.54
CA ILE A 179 15.72 18.71 11.01
C ILE A 179 16.46 19.96 11.49
N ASP A 180 17.69 20.17 11.03
CA ASP A 180 18.51 21.31 11.45
C ASP A 180 17.96 22.67 10.94
N ARG A 181 17.29 22.70 9.78
CA ARG A 181 16.64 23.92 9.25
C ARG A 181 15.34 24.26 9.99
N GLY A 182 14.66 23.25 10.55
CA GLY A 182 13.48 23.40 11.39
C GLY A 182 12.17 23.68 10.65
N PRO A 183 11.01 23.48 11.30
CA PRO A 183 9.69 23.58 10.66
C PRO A 183 9.23 25.03 10.41
N HIS A 184 9.79 26.02 11.12
CA HIS A 184 9.50 27.44 10.90
C HIS A 184 9.78 27.86 9.44
N PHE A 185 10.85 27.33 8.84
CA PHE A 185 11.18 27.58 7.44
C PHE A 185 10.08 27.15 6.48
N ILE A 186 9.37 26.05 6.78
CA ILE A 186 8.26 25.56 5.97
C ILE A 186 7.10 26.54 5.99
N ILE A 187 6.79 27.09 7.16
CA ILE A 187 5.72 28.06 7.32
C ILE A 187 6.06 29.35 6.58
N ASP A 188 7.24 29.89 6.84
CA ASP A 188 7.67 31.19 6.32
C ASP A 188 7.83 31.16 4.81
N GLU A 189 8.39 30.08 4.25
CA GLU A 189 8.71 30.03 2.82
C GLU A 189 7.67 29.33 1.95
N PHE A 190 7.05 28.24 2.41
CA PHE A 190 6.20 27.42 1.55
C PHE A 190 4.72 27.70 1.78
N VAL A 191 4.26 27.70 3.03
CA VAL A 191 2.86 27.94 3.36
C VAL A 191 2.43 29.34 2.93
N SER A 192 3.28 30.35 3.16
CA SER A 192 3.05 31.72 2.71
C SER A 192 2.89 31.87 1.19
N ARG A 193 3.36 30.88 0.41
CA ARG A 193 3.32 30.85 -1.07
C ARG A 193 2.28 29.89 -1.64
N GLY A 194 1.33 29.45 -0.80
CA GLY A 194 0.16 28.71 -1.24
C GLY A 194 0.30 27.20 -1.23
N ILE A 195 1.25 26.64 -0.47
CA ILE A 195 1.18 25.23 -0.05
C ILE A 195 0.01 25.06 0.91
N THR A 196 -0.79 24.02 0.67
CA THR A 196 -2.02 23.73 1.44
C THR A 196 -1.95 22.42 2.20
N ASP A 197 -1.01 21.53 1.86
CA ASP A 197 -0.74 20.31 2.60
C ASP A 197 0.76 20.02 2.69
N ILE A 198 1.19 19.32 3.74
CA ILE A 198 2.59 18.98 3.98
C ILE A 198 2.71 17.48 4.27
N SER A 199 3.57 16.82 3.49
CA SER A 199 4.03 15.45 3.67
C SER A 199 5.51 15.44 4.11
N CYS A 200 5.94 14.46 4.92
CA CYS A 200 7.27 14.37 5.54
C CYS A 200 7.86 12.95 5.42
N ASP A 201 8.29 12.59 4.21
CA ASP A 201 8.61 11.22 3.84
C ASP A 201 10.00 10.80 4.34
N MET A 202 10.09 9.60 4.89
CA MET A 202 11.41 9.05 5.22
C MET A 202 12.21 8.76 3.95
N LEU A 203 13.54 8.91 4.04
CA LEU A 203 14.44 8.60 2.94
C LEU A 203 14.32 7.13 2.48
N TYR A 204 14.36 6.93 1.17
CA TYR A 204 14.44 5.62 0.56
C TYR A 204 15.91 5.17 0.44
N PRO A 205 16.28 3.96 0.87
CA PRO A 205 17.62 3.42 0.73
C PRO A 205 17.85 2.81 -0.68
N ALA A 206 17.45 3.51 -1.74
CA ALA A 206 17.47 3.03 -3.13
C ALA A 206 18.16 4.03 -4.09
N GLY A 207 18.59 3.57 -5.26
CA GLY A 207 19.16 4.41 -6.32
C GLY A 207 20.34 5.27 -5.85
N SER A 208 20.32 6.56 -6.20
CA SER A 208 21.31 7.53 -5.69
C SER A 208 21.18 7.76 -4.18
N GLY A 209 19.97 7.60 -3.65
CA GLY A 209 19.60 7.77 -2.25
C GLY A 209 20.33 6.83 -1.29
N LYS A 210 20.82 5.67 -1.74
CA LYS A 210 21.60 4.72 -0.91
C LYS A 210 22.72 5.37 -0.11
N ASN A 211 23.57 6.15 -0.78
CA ASN A 211 24.69 6.81 -0.11
C ASN A 211 24.21 7.98 0.76
N TYR A 212 23.14 8.64 0.34
CA TYR A 212 22.55 9.76 1.08
C TYR A 212 21.81 9.30 2.35
N PHE A 213 21.31 8.07 2.37
CA PHE A 213 20.64 7.46 3.52
C PHE A 213 21.52 7.43 4.78
N LEU A 214 22.85 7.45 4.65
CA LEU A 214 23.77 7.59 5.79
C LEU A 214 23.63 8.95 6.52
N LYS A 215 22.98 9.94 5.91
CA LYS A 215 22.64 11.25 6.50
C LYS A 215 21.17 11.32 6.98
N THR A 216 20.53 10.17 7.13
CA THR A 216 19.15 10.08 7.61
C THR A 216 19.01 10.64 9.03
N CYS A 217 17.79 11.08 9.35
CA CYS A 217 17.40 11.45 10.71
C CYS A 217 16.79 10.25 11.44
N THR A 218 16.68 10.35 12.76
CA THR A 218 16.05 9.31 13.57
C THR A 218 14.53 9.43 13.55
N TYR A 219 13.80 8.35 13.88
CA TYR A 219 12.34 8.43 14.04
C TYR A 219 11.93 9.44 15.10
N GLY A 220 12.71 9.57 16.18
CA GLY A 220 12.49 10.58 17.22
C GLY A 220 12.60 12.01 16.69
N ASP A 221 13.62 12.30 15.88
CA ASP A 221 13.77 13.62 15.24
C ASP A 221 12.54 13.97 14.38
N VAL A 222 12.04 13.00 13.61
CA VAL A 222 10.87 13.19 12.72
C VAL A 222 9.59 13.39 13.52
N SER A 223 9.39 12.62 14.59
CA SER A 223 8.26 12.83 15.51
C SER A 223 8.29 14.23 16.12
N ASP A 224 9.46 14.70 16.59
CA ASP A 224 9.61 16.05 17.15
C ASP A 224 9.30 17.13 16.10
N TYR A 225 9.82 16.96 14.88
CA TYR A 225 9.59 17.87 13.77
C TYR A 225 8.10 17.98 13.40
N LEU A 226 7.40 16.84 13.27
CA LEU A 226 5.97 16.80 12.93
C LEU A 226 5.11 17.46 14.01
N LEU A 227 5.42 17.21 15.28
CA LEU A 227 4.68 17.78 16.41
C LEU A 227 4.89 19.29 16.51
N GLU A 228 6.13 19.76 16.33
CA GLU A 228 6.43 21.19 16.26
C GLU A 228 5.73 21.84 15.05
N LEU A 229 5.87 21.25 13.86
CA LEU A 229 5.21 21.75 12.63
C LEU A 229 3.70 21.89 12.83
N ASN A 230 3.03 20.89 13.40
CA ASN A 230 1.59 20.94 13.68
C ASN A 230 1.20 22.10 14.62
N SER A 231 2.09 22.54 15.51
CA SER A 231 1.83 23.71 16.37
C SER A 231 1.93 25.05 15.64
N LEU A 232 2.62 25.08 14.49
CA LEU A 232 2.89 26.29 13.71
C LEU A 232 1.97 26.43 12.50
N VAL A 233 1.49 25.31 11.94
CA VAL A 233 0.66 25.31 10.73
C VAL A 233 -0.63 26.10 10.94
N PRO A 234 -0.96 27.06 10.07
CA PRO A 234 -2.18 27.86 10.20
C PRO A 234 -3.42 27.04 9.87
N LYS A 235 -4.60 27.53 10.31
CA LYS A 235 -5.88 26.92 9.96
C LYS A 235 -6.05 26.84 8.44
N GLY A 236 -6.49 25.67 7.97
CA GLY A 236 -6.73 25.41 6.54
C GLY A 236 -5.54 24.80 5.80
N VAL A 237 -4.39 24.66 6.46
CA VAL A 237 -3.26 23.87 5.96
C VAL A 237 -3.21 22.56 6.75
N THR A 238 -2.94 21.46 6.06
CA THR A 238 -2.90 20.13 6.65
C THR A 238 -1.49 19.56 6.69
N ILE A 239 -1.32 18.54 7.54
CA ILE A 239 -0.14 17.69 7.57
C ILE A 239 -0.68 16.27 7.35
N SER A 240 -0.58 15.77 6.12
CA SER A 240 -1.17 14.50 5.69
C SER A 240 -0.97 13.35 6.68
N PRO A 241 0.25 13.09 7.20
CA PRO A 241 0.48 12.02 8.18
C PRO A 241 -0.43 12.14 9.40
N LEU A 242 -0.60 13.34 9.95
CA LEU A 242 -1.44 13.58 11.12
C LEU A 242 -2.93 13.48 10.80
N VAL A 243 -3.36 13.92 9.62
CA VAL A 243 -4.76 13.78 9.18
C VAL A 243 -5.13 12.31 9.05
N GLU A 244 -4.27 11.51 8.40
CA GLU A 244 -4.49 10.08 8.26
C GLU A 244 -4.44 9.37 9.62
N MET A 245 -3.44 9.64 10.48
CA MET A 245 -3.36 9.04 11.82
C MET A 245 -4.62 9.33 12.66
N ARG A 246 -5.14 10.57 12.64
CA ARG A 246 -6.36 10.93 13.36
C ARG A 246 -7.60 10.20 12.81
N THR A 247 -7.67 10.01 11.50
CA THR A 247 -8.77 9.30 10.84
C THR A 247 -8.70 7.80 11.16
N ALA A 248 -7.52 7.21 11.00
CA ALA A 248 -7.23 5.80 11.29
C ALA A 248 -7.45 5.45 12.77
N ALA A 249 -7.10 6.33 13.71
CA ALA A 249 -7.34 6.11 15.14
C ALA A 249 -8.83 5.99 15.49
N ARG A 250 -9.72 6.62 14.72
CA ARG A 250 -11.17 6.57 14.92
C ARG A 250 -11.84 5.41 14.20
N ALA A 251 -11.49 5.21 12.94
CA ALA A 251 -12.18 4.24 12.09
C ALA A 251 -11.55 2.84 12.19
N GLY A 252 -10.31 2.73 12.67
CA GLY A 252 -9.51 1.51 12.55
C GLY A 252 -9.21 1.19 11.10
N GLU A 253 -9.22 2.22 10.26
CA GLU A 253 -9.02 2.15 8.84
C GLU A 253 -7.61 2.64 8.48
N HIS A 254 -7.27 2.44 7.23
CA HIS A 254 -5.97 2.59 6.58
C HIS A 254 -5.15 3.82 7.02
N PHE A 255 -3.84 3.60 7.09
CA PHE A 255 -2.79 4.63 7.16
C PHE A 255 -1.82 4.34 6.00
N HIS A 256 -2.04 5.03 4.88
CA HIS A 256 -1.34 4.78 3.62
C HIS A 256 0.04 5.41 3.61
N TYR A 257 0.17 6.50 4.36
CA TYR A 257 1.36 7.32 4.44
C TYR A 257 2.71 6.56 4.43
N PRO A 258 2.89 5.44 5.17
CA PRO A 258 4.16 4.73 5.17
C PRO A 258 4.41 3.80 3.96
N GLY A 259 3.59 3.89 2.90
CA GLY A 259 3.64 3.03 1.72
C GLY A 259 3.08 1.63 1.95
N ASN A 260 2.19 1.44 2.94
CA ASN A 260 1.56 0.15 3.21
C ASN A 260 0.29 -0.04 2.38
N ASP A 261 0.43 -0.01 1.05
CA ASP A 261 -0.72 -0.15 0.16
C ASP A 261 -0.97 -1.61 -0.24
N THR A 262 -2.17 -1.92 -0.72
CA THR A 262 -2.41 -3.27 -1.27
C THR A 262 -1.55 -3.48 -2.51
N TYR A 263 -1.45 -2.45 -3.35
CA TYR A 263 -0.62 -2.44 -4.55
C TYR A 263 0.23 -1.19 -4.56
N ASP A 264 1.48 -1.33 -5.00
CA ASP A 264 2.32 -0.23 -5.45
C ASP A 264 2.95 -0.67 -6.77
N ILE A 265 2.44 -0.13 -7.86
CA ILE A 265 2.75 -0.58 -9.22
C ILE A 265 3.41 0.57 -9.95
N GLU A 266 4.58 0.33 -10.53
CA GLU A 266 5.25 1.29 -11.41
C GLU A 266 5.06 0.87 -12.87
N VAL A 267 4.64 1.81 -13.72
CA VAL A 267 4.50 1.63 -15.16
C VAL A 267 5.52 2.48 -15.91
N GLU A 268 6.45 1.81 -16.58
CA GLU A 268 7.55 2.43 -17.33
C GLU A 268 7.09 2.99 -18.68
N PRO A 269 7.89 3.85 -19.36
CA PRO A 269 7.51 4.46 -20.63
C PRO A 269 7.09 3.47 -21.74
N ASN A 270 7.66 2.27 -21.75
CA ASN A 270 7.33 1.20 -22.70
C ASN A 270 6.08 0.39 -22.31
N GLY A 271 5.46 0.69 -21.18
CA GLY A 271 4.31 -0.02 -20.63
C GLY A 271 4.67 -1.31 -19.89
N GLU A 272 5.95 -1.58 -19.63
CA GLU A 272 6.37 -2.63 -18.70
C GLU A 272 6.03 -2.23 -17.26
N VAL A 273 5.76 -3.25 -16.44
CA VAL A 273 5.27 -3.09 -15.08
C VAL A 273 6.20 -3.74 -14.09
N THR A 274 6.53 -2.99 -13.04
CA THR A 274 7.27 -3.46 -11.88
C THR A 274 6.48 -3.16 -10.60
N PHE A 275 6.87 -3.79 -9.50
CA PHE A 275 6.24 -3.60 -8.20
C PHE A 275 7.17 -2.80 -7.30
N ASN A 276 6.58 -2.04 -6.38
CA ASN A 276 7.28 -1.11 -5.49
C ASN A 276 7.98 0.03 -6.25
N SER A 277 7.28 1.16 -6.40
CA SER A 277 7.72 2.33 -7.17
C SER A 277 8.98 3.00 -6.61
N SER A 278 9.36 2.64 -5.38
CA SER A 278 10.55 3.15 -4.71
C SER A 278 11.86 2.54 -5.23
N TYR A 279 11.81 1.46 -6.01
CA TYR A 279 12.98 0.78 -6.56
C TYR A 279 12.96 0.77 -8.09
N THR A 280 14.04 1.27 -8.70
CA THR A 280 14.13 1.44 -10.16
C THR A 280 15.35 0.74 -10.76
N GLY A 281 15.31 0.52 -12.07
CA GLY A 281 16.44 -0.02 -12.83
C GLY A 281 16.82 -1.42 -12.37
N ALA A 282 18.07 -1.60 -11.95
CA ALA A 282 18.56 -2.91 -11.50
C ALA A 282 17.97 -3.35 -10.14
N GLU A 283 17.31 -2.44 -9.41
CA GLU A 283 16.72 -2.71 -8.10
C GLU A 283 15.23 -3.00 -8.15
N SER A 284 14.58 -2.78 -9.30
CA SER A 284 13.14 -2.96 -9.45
C SER A 284 12.68 -4.36 -9.05
N ILE A 285 11.49 -4.45 -8.47
CA ILE A 285 10.87 -5.73 -8.14
C ILE A 285 10.11 -6.21 -9.36
N PHE A 286 10.72 -7.15 -10.08
CA PHE A 286 10.15 -7.66 -11.32
C PHE A 286 9.13 -8.78 -11.07
N PRO A 287 8.09 -8.88 -11.92
CA PRO A 287 7.24 -10.06 -11.98
C PRO A 287 8.03 -11.32 -12.37
N THR A 288 7.46 -12.50 -12.07
CA THR A 288 8.02 -13.80 -12.46
C THR A 288 8.28 -13.91 -13.97
N GLN A 289 7.44 -13.27 -14.78
CA GLN A 289 7.67 -13.03 -16.21
C GLN A 289 7.31 -11.58 -16.54
N VAL A 290 7.97 -11.00 -17.55
CA VAL A 290 7.73 -9.62 -17.98
C VAL A 290 6.23 -9.35 -18.11
N LEU A 291 5.74 -8.39 -17.34
CA LEU A 291 4.35 -7.95 -17.36
C LEU A 291 4.29 -6.60 -18.07
N SER A 292 3.32 -6.45 -18.96
CA SER A 292 3.04 -5.18 -19.64
C SER A 292 1.57 -4.83 -19.50
N VAL A 293 1.24 -3.54 -19.52
CA VAL A 293 -0.14 -3.05 -19.61
C VAL A 293 -0.86 -3.53 -20.88
N HIS A 294 -0.13 -4.04 -21.87
CA HIS A 294 -0.73 -4.64 -23.07
C HIS A 294 -1.11 -6.12 -22.90
N ASP A 295 -0.80 -6.74 -21.77
CA ASP A 295 -1.14 -8.14 -21.48
C ASP A 295 -2.67 -8.31 -21.29
N PRO A 296 -3.34 -9.21 -22.04
CA PRO A 296 -4.78 -9.46 -21.88
C PRO A 296 -5.20 -9.99 -20.50
N ARG A 297 -4.28 -10.62 -19.76
CA ARG A 297 -4.47 -11.14 -18.40
C ARG A 297 -3.74 -10.27 -17.37
N PHE A 298 -3.59 -8.97 -17.67
CA PHE A 298 -2.87 -8.02 -16.84
C PHE A 298 -3.33 -8.06 -15.38
N ALA A 299 -4.64 -7.98 -15.12
CA ALA A 299 -5.17 -7.91 -13.76
C ALA A 299 -4.77 -9.14 -12.93
N GLU A 300 -5.01 -10.36 -13.42
CA GLU A 300 -4.62 -11.57 -12.69
C GLU A 300 -3.12 -11.68 -12.49
N LYS A 301 -2.33 -11.37 -13.53
CA LYS A 301 -0.86 -11.41 -13.43
C LYS A 301 -0.34 -10.34 -12.47
N ALA A 302 -0.92 -9.15 -12.45
CA ALA A 302 -0.54 -8.07 -11.53
C ALA A 302 -0.84 -8.49 -10.08
N ILE A 303 -2.04 -9.02 -9.81
CA ILE A 303 -2.41 -9.54 -8.47
C ILE A 303 -1.41 -10.62 -8.05
N PHE A 304 -1.19 -11.63 -8.89
CA PHE A 304 -0.31 -12.75 -8.58
C PHE A 304 1.13 -12.30 -8.28
N ASN A 305 1.67 -11.40 -9.10
CA ASN A 305 3.05 -10.95 -8.96
C ASN A 305 3.26 -9.95 -7.81
N ASN A 306 2.22 -9.20 -7.41
CA ASN A 306 2.24 -8.31 -6.25
C ASN A 306 2.21 -9.05 -4.91
N THR A 307 1.83 -10.33 -4.88
CA THR A 307 1.67 -11.09 -3.63
C THR A 307 2.86 -11.06 -2.67
N PRO A 308 4.14 -11.07 -3.10
CA PRO A 308 5.28 -10.95 -2.17
C PRO A 308 5.32 -9.60 -1.46
N GLU A 309 5.10 -8.49 -2.19
CA GLU A 309 4.99 -7.15 -1.62
C GLU A 309 3.80 -7.06 -0.65
N PHE A 310 2.67 -7.67 -1.02
CA PHE A 310 1.49 -7.69 -0.16
C PHE A 310 1.74 -8.44 1.16
N VAL A 311 2.43 -9.59 1.11
CA VAL A 311 2.85 -10.33 2.31
C VAL A 311 3.80 -9.49 3.15
N LEU A 312 4.80 -8.85 2.53
CA LEU A 312 5.74 -7.97 3.22
C LEU A 312 5.03 -6.82 3.96
N ARG A 313 4.03 -6.19 3.32
CA ARG A 313 3.25 -5.11 3.95
C ARG A 313 2.37 -5.59 5.08
N HIS A 314 1.98 -6.87 5.07
CA HIS A 314 1.29 -7.47 6.21
C HIS A 314 2.21 -7.80 7.39
N ARG A 315 3.52 -7.88 7.18
CA ARG A 315 4.46 -8.25 8.24
C ARG A 315 4.62 -7.15 9.27
N MET A 316 4.78 -7.62 10.51
CA MET A 316 5.08 -6.83 11.70
C MET A 316 6.45 -7.27 12.22
N PRO A 317 7.55 -6.75 11.68
CA PRO A 317 8.89 -7.27 11.99
C PRO A 317 9.35 -6.91 13.42
N TYR A 318 8.73 -5.93 14.07
CA TYR A 318 9.13 -5.45 15.38
C TYR A 318 8.30 -6.09 16.50
N GLU A 319 8.96 -6.65 17.52
CA GLU A 319 8.29 -7.29 18.68
C GLU A 319 7.29 -6.36 19.36
N ALA A 320 7.64 -5.08 19.50
CA ALA A 320 6.78 -4.05 20.10
C ALA A 320 5.44 -3.86 19.36
N CYS A 321 5.34 -4.23 18.09
CA CYS A 321 4.07 -4.16 17.36
C CYS A 321 3.03 -5.11 17.94
N GLY A 322 3.43 -6.27 18.49
CA GLY A 322 2.52 -7.31 18.98
C GLY A 322 1.60 -6.88 20.13
N THR A 323 1.91 -5.77 20.80
CA THR A 323 1.13 -5.21 21.92
C THR A 323 0.67 -3.77 21.65
N CYS A 324 0.99 -3.22 20.47
CA CYS A 324 0.70 -1.82 20.15
C CYS A 324 -0.72 -1.65 19.61
N THR A 325 -1.51 -0.77 20.23
CA THR A 325 -2.89 -0.49 19.81
C THR A 325 -3.00 0.07 18.38
N TYR A 326 -1.96 0.76 17.91
CA TYR A 326 -1.92 1.36 16.56
C TYR A 326 -1.41 0.39 15.50
N ALA A 327 -0.92 -0.80 15.86
CA ALA A 327 -0.31 -1.73 14.90
C ALA A 327 -1.30 -2.12 13.78
N LEU A 328 -2.57 -2.29 14.10
CA LEU A 328 -3.64 -2.60 13.13
C LEU A 328 -3.61 -1.71 11.88
N THR A 329 -3.44 -0.40 12.07
CA THR A 329 -3.49 0.59 11.00
C THR A 329 -2.10 1.02 10.56
N CYS A 330 -1.16 1.14 11.50
CA CYS A 330 0.23 1.50 11.23
C CYS A 330 0.98 0.45 10.40
N ALA A 331 0.54 -0.81 10.44
CA ALA A 331 1.15 -1.92 9.69
C ALA A 331 2.66 -2.12 9.97
N GLY A 332 3.17 -1.66 11.13
CA GLY A 332 4.60 -1.79 11.48
C GLY A 332 5.48 -0.65 10.98
N GLY A 333 4.89 0.45 10.50
CA GLY A 333 5.61 1.62 10.01
C GLY A 333 5.95 1.53 8.52
N TRP A 334 6.95 2.31 8.09
CA TRP A 334 7.37 2.43 6.70
C TRP A 334 7.66 1.08 6.02
N ALA A 335 6.99 0.81 4.90
CA ALA A 335 7.03 -0.48 4.21
C ALA A 335 8.47 -0.88 3.82
N TRP A 336 9.21 0.04 3.20
CA TRP A 336 10.61 -0.17 2.78
C TRP A 336 11.61 -0.19 3.95
N HIS A 337 11.19 0.17 5.17
CA HIS A 337 12.04 0.04 6.36
C HIS A 337 11.94 -1.33 7.03
N LYS A 338 10.93 -2.14 6.69
CA LYS A 338 10.69 -3.46 7.31
C LYS A 338 11.80 -4.48 7.05
N GLU A 339 12.52 -4.31 5.95
CA GLU A 339 13.60 -5.23 5.52
C GLU A 339 14.98 -4.58 5.56
N LEU A 340 15.12 -3.43 6.23
CA LEU A 340 16.43 -2.81 6.41
C LEU A 340 17.41 -3.76 7.12
N ASP A 341 18.66 -3.73 6.66
CA ASP A 341 19.76 -4.37 7.38
C ASP A 341 19.80 -3.86 8.84
N PRO A 342 20.06 -4.73 9.84
CA PRO A 342 20.07 -4.33 11.25
C PRO A 342 20.98 -3.14 11.56
N ASN A 343 22.11 -2.97 10.85
CA ASN A 343 22.99 -1.83 11.05
C ASN A 343 22.32 -0.53 10.56
N LEU A 344 21.68 -0.55 9.40
CA LEU A 344 20.92 0.59 8.88
C LEU A 344 19.71 0.92 9.76
N SER A 345 18.97 -0.10 10.20
CA SER A 345 17.85 0.06 11.12
C SER A 345 18.29 0.74 12.44
N SER A 346 19.46 0.38 12.97
CA SER A 346 19.99 0.98 14.20
C SER A 346 20.31 2.48 14.09
N LEU A 347 20.61 2.99 12.89
CA LEU A 347 20.89 4.41 12.66
C LEU A 347 19.65 5.29 12.82
N ILE A 348 18.46 4.74 12.54
CA ILE A 348 17.19 5.47 12.51
C ILE A 348 16.29 5.20 13.73
N ALA A 349 16.54 4.10 14.46
CA ALA A 349 15.65 3.60 15.51
C ALA A 349 15.56 4.45 16.79
N ALA A 350 16.34 5.53 16.93
CA ALA A 350 16.38 6.29 18.17
C ALA A 350 15.16 7.22 18.34
N GLY A 351 14.71 7.38 19.60
CA GLY A 351 13.73 8.38 20.03
C GLY A 351 12.26 8.14 19.65
N ASP A 352 11.97 7.17 18.79
CA ASP A 352 10.62 6.64 18.50
C ASP A 352 10.72 5.30 17.74
N CYS A 353 9.60 4.64 17.45
CA CYS A 353 9.56 3.46 16.58
C CYS A 353 9.34 3.82 15.11
N ALA A 354 9.51 2.85 14.21
CA ALA A 354 9.31 3.02 12.77
C ALA A 354 7.90 3.47 12.36
N GLY A 355 6.92 3.33 13.26
CA GLY A 355 5.55 3.80 13.09
C GLY A 355 5.29 5.21 13.61
N LEU A 356 6.28 5.90 14.19
CA LEU A 356 6.15 7.21 14.84
C LEU A 356 5.08 7.21 15.94
N LYS A 357 5.19 6.26 16.89
CA LYS A 357 4.16 6.04 17.93
C LYS A 357 3.84 7.31 18.72
N ARG A 358 4.81 8.19 18.96
CA ARG A 358 4.57 9.45 19.68
C ARG A 358 3.61 10.37 18.93
N VAL A 359 3.67 10.37 17.60
CA VAL A 359 2.75 11.13 16.73
C VAL A 359 1.35 10.50 16.76
N TRP A 360 1.27 9.17 16.78
CA TRP A 360 -0.02 8.47 17.00
C TRP A 360 -0.65 8.81 18.34
N GLU A 361 0.12 8.76 19.43
CA GLU A 361 -0.38 9.09 20.78
C GLU A 361 -0.90 10.54 20.84
N TYR A 362 -0.24 11.47 20.15
CA TYR A 362 -0.73 12.84 19.99
C TYR A 362 -2.00 12.91 19.13
N ALA A 363 -2.02 12.23 17.98
CA ALA A 363 -3.16 12.23 17.06
C ALA A 363 -4.42 11.69 17.74
N ASP A 364 -4.30 10.56 18.43
CA ASP A 364 -5.36 9.91 19.21
C ASP A 364 -5.82 10.81 20.37
N GLY A 365 -4.89 11.29 21.21
CA GLY A 365 -5.22 12.16 22.35
C GLY A 365 -5.82 13.52 21.99
N SER A 366 -5.58 14.02 20.77
CA SER A 366 -6.15 15.29 20.27
C SER A 366 -7.51 15.12 19.55
N THR A 367 -8.00 13.89 19.43
CA THR A 367 -9.12 13.53 18.57
C THR A 367 -10.26 12.94 19.40
N PRO A 368 -11.37 13.66 19.63
CA PRO A 368 -12.49 13.13 20.41
C PRO A 368 -13.11 11.90 19.73
N GLY A 369 -13.49 10.88 20.51
CA GLY A 369 -14.16 9.68 20.03
C GLY A 369 -13.53 8.41 20.59
N VAL A 370 -14.12 7.27 20.25
CA VAL A 370 -13.54 5.94 20.46
C VAL A 370 -13.44 5.26 19.11
N LEU A 371 -12.47 4.36 18.97
CA LEU A 371 -12.33 3.48 17.81
C LEU A 371 -13.65 2.73 17.54
N ASP A 372 -14.19 2.85 16.33
CA ASP A 372 -15.39 2.13 15.88
C ASP A 372 -15.08 1.32 14.61
N ARG A 373 -14.98 -0.01 14.77
CA ARG A 373 -14.71 -0.96 13.69
C ARG A 373 -15.95 -1.75 13.26
N SER A 374 -17.13 -1.37 13.72
CA SER A 374 -18.37 -2.13 13.48
C SER A 374 -18.68 -2.30 11.99
N TRP A 375 -18.43 -1.26 11.19
CA TRP A 375 -18.61 -1.30 9.73
C TRP A 375 -17.63 -2.26 9.05
N TYR A 376 -16.35 -2.18 9.41
CA TYR A 376 -15.32 -3.10 8.92
C TYR A 376 -15.68 -4.55 9.24
N LEU A 377 -16.03 -4.86 10.49
CA LEU A 377 -16.38 -6.22 10.92
C LEU A 377 -17.61 -6.75 10.18
N THR A 378 -18.63 -5.91 9.98
CA THR A 378 -19.84 -6.26 9.22
C THR A 378 -19.50 -6.60 7.75
N ARG A 379 -18.66 -5.77 7.12
CA ARG A 379 -18.19 -5.97 5.74
C ARG A 379 -17.35 -7.24 5.62
N SER A 380 -16.44 -7.48 6.56
CA SER A 380 -15.61 -8.69 6.62
C SER A 380 -16.47 -9.96 6.74
N GLN A 381 -17.46 -9.98 7.63
CA GLN A 381 -18.40 -11.09 7.75
C GLN A 381 -19.25 -11.31 6.48
N ALA A 382 -19.65 -10.24 5.79
CA ALA A 382 -20.38 -10.35 4.53
C ALA A 382 -19.50 -10.98 3.43
N ARG A 383 -18.25 -10.55 3.29
CA ARG A 383 -17.27 -11.12 2.36
C ARG A 383 -16.98 -12.59 2.66
N GLY A 384 -16.81 -12.95 3.93
CA GLY A 384 -16.63 -14.35 4.35
C GLY A 384 -17.83 -15.24 4.01
N ARG A 385 -19.06 -14.77 4.20
CA ARG A 385 -20.29 -15.49 3.79
C ARG A 385 -20.37 -15.70 2.28
N GLN A 386 -19.98 -14.69 1.50
CA GLN A 386 -19.87 -14.80 0.05
C GLN A 386 -18.85 -15.87 -0.35
N GLY A 387 -17.69 -15.89 0.30
CA GLY A 387 -16.65 -16.91 0.14
C GLY A 387 -17.16 -18.34 0.33
N VAL A 388 -17.83 -18.59 1.46
CA VAL A 388 -18.45 -19.89 1.78
C VAL A 388 -19.45 -20.30 0.70
N MET A 389 -20.25 -19.35 0.20
CA MET A 389 -21.22 -19.62 -0.87
C MET A 389 -20.53 -20.02 -2.17
N VAL A 390 -19.49 -19.29 -2.58
CA VAL A 390 -18.69 -19.59 -3.79
C VAL A 390 -18.06 -20.97 -3.67
N LYS A 391 -17.44 -21.30 -2.53
CA LYS A 391 -16.85 -22.62 -2.27
C LYS A 391 -17.87 -23.74 -2.39
N ARG A 392 -19.05 -23.56 -1.79
CA ARG A 392 -20.16 -24.54 -1.88
C ARG A 392 -20.65 -24.72 -3.32
N MET A 393 -20.77 -23.62 -4.08
CA MET A 393 -21.17 -23.68 -5.48
C MET A 393 -20.14 -24.41 -6.34
N ALA A 394 -18.85 -24.17 -6.13
CA ALA A 394 -17.77 -24.86 -6.82
C ALA A 394 -17.77 -26.36 -6.50
N LYS A 395 -17.81 -26.74 -5.21
CA LYS A 395 -17.90 -28.16 -4.78
C LYS A 395 -19.13 -28.86 -5.40
N ALA A 396 -20.29 -28.19 -5.44
CA ALA A 396 -21.51 -28.72 -6.04
C ALA A 396 -21.47 -28.79 -7.58
N ALA A 397 -20.70 -27.94 -8.27
CA ALA A 397 -20.51 -28.04 -9.71
C ALA A 397 -19.64 -29.27 -10.06
N ILE A 398 -18.56 -29.46 -9.30
CA ILE A 398 -17.65 -30.61 -9.42
C ILE A 398 -18.38 -31.92 -9.14
N SER A 399 -19.14 -32.01 -8.04
CA SER A 399 -19.89 -33.23 -7.69
C SER A 399 -20.95 -33.63 -8.71
N ARG A 400 -21.41 -32.66 -9.54
CA ARG A 400 -22.37 -32.89 -10.64
C ARG A 400 -21.68 -33.10 -11.99
N GLY A 401 -20.35 -33.18 -12.04
CA GLY A 401 -19.58 -33.34 -13.27
C GLY A 401 -19.67 -32.15 -14.23
N LYS A 402 -20.07 -30.98 -13.75
CA LYS A 402 -20.14 -29.74 -14.55
C LYS A 402 -18.82 -28.97 -14.54
N ASP A 403 -17.89 -29.40 -13.69
CA ASP A 403 -16.63 -28.74 -13.46
C ASP A 403 -15.59 -29.72 -12.90
N VAL A 404 -14.33 -29.33 -12.89
CA VAL A 404 -13.22 -30.06 -12.28
C VAL A 404 -12.37 -29.11 -11.41
N PRO A 405 -11.80 -29.59 -10.29
CA PRO A 405 -10.82 -28.82 -9.55
C PRO A 405 -9.64 -28.41 -10.44
N LEU A 406 -9.09 -27.22 -10.23
CA LEU A 406 -7.81 -26.85 -10.79
C LEU A 406 -6.71 -27.52 -9.96
N ILE A 407 -5.93 -28.41 -10.56
CA ILE A 407 -4.79 -29.05 -9.91
C ILE A 407 -3.55 -28.26 -10.31
N GLU A 408 -2.90 -27.58 -9.37
CA GLU A 408 -1.74 -26.72 -9.67
C GLU A 408 -0.61 -27.49 -10.35
N ASP A 409 -0.36 -28.74 -9.96
CA ASP A 409 0.67 -29.58 -10.60
C ASP A 409 0.42 -29.81 -12.09
N SER A 410 -0.83 -29.81 -12.55
CA SER A 410 -1.14 -29.99 -13.98
C SER A 410 -0.79 -28.78 -14.85
N VAL A 411 -0.58 -27.62 -14.23
CA VAL A 411 -0.29 -26.34 -14.90
C VAL A 411 1.05 -25.75 -14.47
N ALA A 412 1.82 -26.44 -13.64
CA ALA A 412 3.07 -25.93 -13.07
C ALA A 412 4.17 -25.59 -14.10
N GLY A 413 4.06 -26.09 -15.33
CA GLY A 413 4.95 -25.77 -16.44
C GLY A 413 4.42 -24.74 -17.44
N ASP A 414 3.20 -24.23 -17.25
CA ASP A 414 2.53 -23.34 -18.20
C ASP A 414 2.01 -22.09 -17.49
N TYR A 415 2.87 -21.07 -17.41
CA TYR A 415 2.57 -19.81 -16.72
C TYR A 415 1.36 -19.10 -17.32
N ASP A 416 1.29 -18.97 -18.65
CA ASP A 416 0.16 -18.29 -19.29
C ASP A 416 -1.11 -19.13 -19.23
N GLY A 417 -1.00 -20.46 -19.44
CA GLY A 417 -2.11 -21.39 -19.29
C GLY A 417 -2.73 -21.36 -17.90
N TYR A 418 -1.91 -21.23 -16.84
CA TYR A 418 -2.40 -21.08 -15.47
C TYR A 418 -3.38 -19.90 -15.33
N PHE A 419 -3.08 -18.74 -15.91
CA PHE A 419 -3.98 -17.59 -15.79
C PHE A 419 -5.27 -17.76 -16.60
N ASN A 420 -5.26 -18.54 -17.68
CA ASN A 420 -6.47 -18.82 -18.47
C ASN A 420 -7.50 -19.67 -17.69
N GLU A 421 -7.09 -20.31 -16.59
CA GLU A 421 -7.99 -21.12 -15.76
C GLU A 421 -8.96 -20.28 -14.90
N PHE A 422 -8.76 -18.96 -14.81
CA PHE A 422 -9.43 -18.07 -13.85
C PHE A 422 -10.49 -17.13 -14.46
N ASP A 423 -11.04 -17.41 -15.64
CA ASP A 423 -12.20 -16.68 -16.17
C ASP A 423 -13.49 -16.88 -15.36
N ARG A 424 -13.44 -17.78 -14.36
CA ARG A 424 -14.49 -18.04 -13.38
C ARG A 424 -13.87 -18.46 -12.05
N PRO A 425 -14.61 -18.36 -10.92
CA PRO A 425 -14.15 -18.91 -9.64
C PRO A 425 -13.81 -20.41 -9.76
N ARG A 426 -12.64 -20.80 -9.24
CA ARG A 426 -12.16 -22.20 -9.23
C ARG A 426 -12.06 -22.74 -7.81
N LEU A 427 -12.19 -24.06 -7.69
CA LEU A 427 -11.72 -24.80 -6.53
C LEU A 427 -10.32 -25.34 -6.86
N VAL A 428 -9.31 -24.93 -6.10
CA VAL A 428 -7.89 -25.17 -6.38
C VAL A 428 -7.35 -26.22 -5.42
N ALA A 429 -6.84 -27.32 -5.97
CA ALA A 429 -6.01 -28.28 -5.25
C ALA A 429 -4.56 -27.79 -5.33
N MET A 430 -4.05 -27.31 -4.19
CA MET A 430 -2.73 -26.70 -4.12
C MET A 430 -1.63 -27.77 -4.14
N LYS A 431 -0.54 -27.52 -4.86
CA LYS A 431 0.70 -28.30 -4.80
C LYS A 431 1.58 -27.83 -3.65
N SER A 432 2.38 -28.75 -3.09
CA SER A 432 3.43 -28.44 -2.13
C SER A 432 4.55 -27.57 -2.74
N GLY A 433 5.27 -26.85 -1.88
CA GLY A 433 6.33 -25.93 -2.25
C GLY A 433 5.86 -24.71 -3.01
N VAL A 434 6.59 -24.35 -4.06
CA VAL A 434 6.35 -23.14 -4.85
C VAL A 434 5.69 -23.44 -6.20
N LEU A 435 4.86 -22.49 -6.66
CA LEU A 435 4.35 -22.43 -8.03
C LEU A 435 4.71 -21.05 -8.61
N PHE A 436 5.48 -21.03 -9.70
CA PHE A 436 5.98 -19.80 -10.33
C PHE A 436 6.64 -18.84 -9.32
N ASP A 437 7.49 -19.43 -8.48
CA ASP A 437 8.21 -18.78 -7.38
C ASP A 437 7.33 -18.21 -6.26
N LYS A 438 6.04 -18.57 -6.22
CA LYS A 438 5.12 -18.17 -5.15
C LYS A 438 4.90 -19.27 -4.12
N LYS A 439 5.03 -18.91 -2.85
CA LYS A 439 4.75 -19.73 -1.66
C LYS A 439 3.25 -19.87 -1.41
N TRP A 440 2.87 -20.73 -0.47
CA TRP A 440 1.45 -20.95 -0.13
C TRP A 440 0.71 -19.68 0.28
N ILE A 441 1.27 -18.88 1.20
CA ILE A 441 0.62 -17.64 1.67
C ILE A 441 0.36 -16.67 0.52
N GLU A 442 1.34 -16.50 -0.36
CA GLU A 442 1.25 -15.63 -1.54
C GLU A 442 0.14 -16.11 -2.49
N ARG A 443 0.09 -17.41 -2.80
CA ARG A 443 -0.94 -18.00 -3.66
C ARG A 443 -2.34 -17.90 -3.05
N LEU A 444 -2.46 -18.06 -1.73
CA LEU A 444 -3.73 -17.85 -1.02
C LEU A 444 -4.21 -16.39 -1.15
N PHE A 445 -3.31 -15.41 -1.04
CA PHE A 445 -3.68 -14.00 -1.26
C PHE A 445 -4.15 -13.72 -2.68
N PHE A 446 -3.52 -14.34 -3.68
CA PHE A 446 -3.98 -14.29 -5.06
C PHE A 446 -5.38 -14.89 -5.21
N TYR A 447 -5.62 -16.12 -4.72
CA TYR A 447 -6.92 -16.78 -4.81
C TYR A 447 -8.03 -16.01 -4.10
N ASP A 448 -7.71 -15.44 -2.94
CA ASP A 448 -8.60 -14.58 -2.18
C ASP A 448 -9.03 -13.34 -3.00
N ALA A 449 -8.08 -12.67 -3.65
CA ALA A 449 -8.34 -11.48 -4.47
C ALA A 449 -9.20 -11.79 -5.70
N ILE A 450 -8.90 -12.86 -6.45
CA ILE A 450 -9.64 -13.21 -7.67
C ILE A 450 -10.95 -14.00 -7.40
N GLY A 451 -11.25 -14.30 -6.13
CA GLY A 451 -12.44 -15.03 -5.71
C GLY A 451 -12.40 -16.54 -5.99
N ALA A 452 -11.22 -17.12 -6.17
CA ALA A 452 -11.03 -18.57 -6.17
C ALA A 452 -11.11 -19.12 -4.73
N GLN A 453 -11.18 -20.44 -4.60
CA GLN A 453 -11.27 -21.16 -3.33
C GLN A 453 -10.29 -22.33 -3.33
N ILE A 454 -9.88 -22.77 -2.15
CA ILE A 454 -9.03 -23.95 -1.98
C ILE A 454 -9.84 -25.21 -1.71
N ASP A 455 -9.36 -26.34 -2.21
CA ASP A 455 -9.83 -27.66 -1.85
C ASP A 455 -9.17 -28.12 -0.55
N ASP A 456 -9.82 -27.78 0.57
CA ASP A 456 -9.35 -28.01 1.94
C ASP A 456 -9.71 -29.41 2.47
N TYR A 457 -9.16 -30.46 1.84
CA TYR A 457 -9.32 -31.83 2.36
C TYR A 457 -8.67 -31.97 3.75
N PRO A 458 -9.00 -33.02 4.55
CA PRO A 458 -8.54 -33.10 5.94
C PRO A 458 -7.02 -32.99 6.16
N GLY A 459 -6.20 -33.46 5.22
CA GLY A 459 -4.73 -33.34 5.28
C GLY A 459 -4.18 -31.97 4.88
N TRP A 460 -4.98 -31.12 4.24
CA TRP A 460 -4.55 -29.81 3.73
C TRP A 460 -4.05 -28.89 4.84
N TYR A 461 -4.68 -28.91 6.03
CA TYR A 461 -4.30 -28.03 7.14
C TYR A 461 -2.92 -28.37 7.72
N ALA A 462 -2.57 -29.65 7.80
CA ALA A 462 -1.24 -30.09 8.23
C ALA A 462 -0.16 -29.64 7.23
N GLU A 463 -0.43 -29.82 5.92
CA GLU A 463 0.45 -29.35 4.85
C GLU A 463 0.59 -27.84 4.86
N ALA A 464 -0.51 -27.09 5.04
CA ALA A 464 -0.48 -25.64 5.19
C ALA A 464 0.36 -25.20 6.39
N GLY A 465 0.32 -25.98 7.49
CA GLY A 465 1.14 -25.76 8.68
C GLY A 465 2.63 -25.96 8.40
N ASP A 466 3.00 -26.97 7.61
CA ASP A 466 4.39 -27.22 7.22
C ASP A 466 4.92 -26.19 6.21
N GLU A 467 4.08 -25.72 5.29
CA GLU A 467 4.46 -24.83 4.19
C GLU A 467 4.45 -23.34 4.58
N GLY A 468 3.46 -22.92 5.37
CA GLY A 468 3.23 -21.53 5.74
C GLY A 468 3.48 -21.20 7.21
N GLY A 469 3.59 -22.22 8.07
CA GLY A 469 3.84 -22.05 9.50
C GLY A 469 2.79 -21.20 10.22
N GLU A 470 3.18 -20.63 11.36
CA GLU A 470 2.32 -19.78 12.18
C GLU A 470 1.84 -18.53 11.42
N GLU A 471 2.65 -17.96 10.51
CA GLU A 471 2.31 -16.76 9.74
C GLU A 471 1.02 -16.97 8.93
N LEU A 472 0.92 -18.10 8.20
CA LEU A 472 -0.27 -18.46 7.43
C LEU A 472 -1.51 -18.53 8.32
N PHE A 473 -1.42 -19.23 9.45
CA PHE A 473 -2.54 -19.40 10.37
C PHE A 473 -2.92 -18.10 11.06
N ARG A 474 -1.96 -17.18 11.30
CA ARG A 474 -2.27 -15.81 11.73
C ARG A 474 -3.10 -15.09 10.67
N HIS A 475 -2.80 -15.21 9.38
CA HIS A 475 -3.64 -14.59 8.35
C HIS A 475 -5.07 -15.16 8.33
N ILE A 476 -5.23 -16.48 8.52
CA ILE A 476 -6.55 -17.11 8.62
C ILE A 476 -7.32 -16.57 9.84
N VAL A 477 -6.72 -16.65 11.04
CA VAL A 477 -7.39 -16.29 12.30
C VAL A 477 -7.71 -14.79 12.38
N TYR A 478 -6.84 -13.94 11.87
CA TYR A 478 -7.07 -12.49 11.83
C TYR A 478 -7.86 -12.02 10.61
N GLY A 479 -8.41 -12.95 9.81
CA GLY A 479 -9.32 -12.60 8.72
C GLY A 479 -8.66 -11.78 7.60
N ASN A 480 -7.37 -11.95 7.35
CA ASN A 480 -6.67 -11.26 6.24
C ASN A 480 -7.04 -11.84 4.87
N PHE A 481 -7.59 -13.07 4.84
CA PHE A 481 -8.26 -13.63 3.68
C PHE A 481 -9.76 -13.32 3.75
N HIS A 482 -10.23 -12.38 2.95
CA HIS A 482 -11.59 -11.83 3.07
C HIS A 482 -12.66 -12.74 2.45
N PHE A 483 -12.29 -13.53 1.45
CA PHE A 483 -13.18 -14.35 0.63
C PHE A 483 -12.84 -15.83 0.68
N LEU A 484 -11.63 -16.24 1.06
CA LEU A 484 -11.34 -17.66 1.28
C LEU A 484 -12.11 -18.19 2.50
N ALA A 485 -12.77 -19.33 2.30
CA ALA A 485 -13.45 -20.03 3.36
C ALA A 485 -12.61 -21.19 3.90
N PHE A 486 -12.37 -21.19 5.21
CA PHE A 486 -11.68 -22.25 5.96
C PHE A 486 -12.63 -22.86 6.99
N ASP A 487 -12.42 -24.14 7.32
CA ASP A 487 -13.09 -24.82 8.42
C ASP A 487 -12.48 -24.35 9.76
N PRO A 488 -13.25 -23.63 10.60
CA PRO A 488 -12.71 -23.08 11.85
C PRO A 488 -12.24 -24.16 12.83
N THR A 489 -12.88 -25.32 12.86
CA THR A 489 -12.53 -26.43 13.76
C THR A 489 -11.23 -27.10 13.30
N ALA A 490 -11.07 -27.31 11.99
CA ALA A 490 -9.83 -27.86 11.45
C ALA A 490 -8.64 -26.90 11.65
N VAL A 491 -8.87 -25.59 11.48
CA VAL A 491 -7.88 -24.54 11.78
C VAL A 491 -7.48 -24.58 13.26
N LEU A 492 -8.45 -24.66 14.19
CA LEU A 492 -8.15 -24.75 15.62
C LEU A 492 -7.32 -26.00 15.93
N ASN A 493 -7.70 -27.16 15.39
CA ASN A 493 -7.03 -28.43 15.66
C ASN A 493 -5.54 -28.38 15.26
N GLU A 494 -5.23 -27.82 14.09
CA GLU A 494 -3.83 -27.67 13.67
C GLU A 494 -3.07 -26.69 14.57
N ILE A 495 -3.68 -25.56 14.95
CA ILE A 495 -3.07 -24.59 15.87
C ILE A 495 -2.76 -25.23 17.24
N LEU A 496 -3.65 -26.08 17.76
CA LEU A 496 -3.46 -26.78 19.03
C LEU A 496 -2.43 -27.91 18.93
N TYR A 497 -2.36 -28.59 17.79
CA TYR A 497 -1.32 -29.58 17.51
C TYR A 497 0.08 -28.94 17.54
N ARG A 498 0.22 -27.73 16.99
CA ARG A 498 1.45 -26.90 16.99
C ARG A 498 1.58 -26.08 18.27
N SER A 499 1.62 -26.76 19.41
CA SER A 499 1.65 -26.14 20.75
C SER A 499 2.81 -25.16 21.00
N GLU A 500 3.87 -25.22 20.19
CA GLU A 500 5.01 -24.32 20.22
C GLU A 500 4.70 -22.92 19.65
N TRP A 501 3.66 -22.78 18.82
CA TRP A 501 3.28 -21.50 18.24
C TRP A 501 2.71 -20.55 19.31
N PRO A 502 3.23 -19.30 19.42
CA PRO A 502 2.60 -18.24 20.21
C PRO A 502 1.09 -18.09 19.95
N LEU A 503 0.64 -18.26 18.71
CA LEU A 503 -0.78 -18.26 18.35
C LEU A 503 -1.60 -19.32 19.12
N SER A 504 -1.03 -20.51 19.36
CA SER A 504 -1.70 -21.60 20.07
C SER A 504 -2.10 -21.21 21.50
N LYS A 505 -1.16 -20.57 22.22
CA LYS A 505 -1.41 -20.03 23.56
C LYS A 505 -2.49 -18.95 23.53
N LEU A 506 -2.42 -18.06 22.55
CA LEU A 506 -3.34 -16.93 22.41
C LEU A 506 -4.78 -17.41 22.15
N VAL A 507 -4.97 -18.36 21.24
CA VAL A 507 -6.28 -18.94 20.91
C VAL A 507 -6.85 -19.73 22.10
N THR A 508 -6.02 -20.54 22.78
CA THR A 508 -6.45 -21.33 23.95
C THR A 508 -6.99 -20.42 25.05
N LEU A 509 -6.21 -19.40 25.44
CA LEU A 509 -6.62 -18.43 26.47
C LEU A 509 -7.92 -17.70 26.09
N THR A 510 -8.05 -17.31 24.82
CA THR A 510 -9.25 -16.62 24.33
C THR A 510 -10.50 -17.50 24.43
N ILE A 511 -10.39 -18.78 24.03
CA ILE A 511 -11.50 -19.73 24.11
C ILE A 511 -11.90 -19.99 25.57
N GLU A 512 -10.92 -20.17 26.47
CA GLU A 512 -11.17 -20.37 27.91
C GLU A 512 -11.92 -19.18 28.51
N ASP A 513 -11.47 -17.96 28.22
CA ASP A 513 -12.12 -16.75 28.74
C ASP A 513 -13.54 -16.58 28.19
N LEU A 514 -13.76 -16.84 26.90
CA LEU A 514 -15.08 -16.81 26.28
C LEU A 514 -16.04 -17.84 26.91
N LYS A 515 -15.61 -19.10 27.05
CA LYS A 515 -16.42 -20.17 27.66
C LYS A 515 -16.77 -19.88 29.13
N LEU A 516 -15.89 -19.18 29.86
CA LEU A 516 -16.08 -18.86 31.28
C LEU A 516 -16.74 -17.48 31.51
N GLY A 517 -17.06 -16.73 30.44
CA GLY A 517 -17.61 -15.38 30.54
C GLY A 517 -16.68 -14.39 31.26
N ARG A 518 -15.36 -14.60 31.18
CA ARG A 518 -14.35 -13.76 31.83
C ARG A 518 -14.01 -12.56 30.96
N PRO A 519 -13.47 -11.47 31.55
CA PRO A 519 -12.79 -10.44 30.78
C PRO A 519 -11.68 -11.08 29.93
N LEU A 520 -11.65 -10.77 28.64
CA LEU A 520 -10.72 -11.38 27.70
C LEU A 520 -9.27 -10.98 28.05
N ALA A 521 -8.43 -11.93 28.42
CA ALA A 521 -7.02 -11.69 28.72
C ALA A 521 -6.27 -11.13 27.51
N VAL A 522 -6.70 -11.44 26.29
CA VAL A 522 -6.16 -10.84 25.05
C VAL A 522 -6.35 -9.32 24.99
N SER A 523 -7.35 -8.77 25.66
CA SER A 523 -7.50 -7.31 25.79
C SER A 523 -6.41 -6.69 26.68
N SER A 524 -5.74 -7.48 27.52
CA SER A 524 -4.61 -7.03 28.36
C SER A 524 -3.25 -7.16 27.68
N VAL A 525 -3.16 -7.88 26.57
CA VAL A 525 -1.94 -7.99 25.74
C VAL A 525 -1.70 -6.72 24.92
N GLY A 526 -2.72 -5.86 24.78
CA GLY A 526 -2.67 -4.67 23.91
C GLY A 526 -2.84 -5.04 22.43
N GLY A 527 -3.10 -4.07 21.57
CA GLY A 527 -3.46 -4.33 20.16
C GLY A 527 -4.94 -4.66 19.96
N SER A 528 -5.38 -4.69 18.69
CA SER A 528 -6.75 -5.08 18.31
C SER A 528 -6.81 -6.57 17.99
N HIS A 529 -7.67 -7.30 18.70
CA HIS A 529 -7.83 -8.76 18.60
C HIS A 529 -9.27 -9.20 18.28
N GLU A 530 -10.11 -8.30 17.75
CA GLU A 530 -11.53 -8.57 17.50
C GLU A 530 -11.77 -9.74 16.53
N GLU A 531 -10.91 -9.89 15.52
CA GLU A 531 -10.97 -10.99 14.54
C GLU A 531 -10.62 -12.33 15.18
N LEU A 532 -9.62 -12.36 16.06
CA LEU A 532 -9.28 -13.54 16.85
C LEU A 532 -10.46 -13.95 17.74
N VAL A 533 -11.07 -12.99 18.43
CA VAL A 533 -12.24 -13.25 19.28
C VAL A 533 -13.39 -13.79 18.44
N THR A 534 -13.66 -13.17 17.28
CA THR A 534 -14.68 -13.63 16.33
C THR A 534 -14.41 -15.04 15.84
N PHE A 535 -13.15 -15.37 15.51
CA PHE A 535 -12.74 -16.72 15.13
C PHE A 535 -13.01 -17.71 16.27
N CYS A 536 -12.58 -17.42 17.49
CA CYS A 536 -12.77 -18.29 18.65
C CYS A 536 -14.26 -18.53 18.96
N SER A 537 -15.09 -17.50 18.91
CA SER A 537 -16.55 -17.64 19.08
C SER A 537 -17.16 -18.57 18.04
N ARG A 538 -16.75 -18.46 16.77
CA ARG A 538 -17.22 -19.36 15.70
C ARG A 538 -16.81 -20.82 15.92
N VAL A 539 -15.65 -21.05 16.53
CA VAL A 539 -15.23 -22.42 16.88
C VAL A 539 -16.11 -22.98 17.99
N ILE A 540 -16.37 -22.21 19.04
CA ILE A 540 -17.26 -22.62 20.15
C ILE A 540 -18.65 -22.97 19.61
N GLU A 541 -19.24 -22.10 18.77
CA GLU A 541 -20.53 -22.36 18.13
C GLU A 541 -20.52 -23.64 17.28
N ALA A 542 -19.43 -23.90 16.55
CA ALA A 542 -19.29 -25.11 15.73
C ALA A 542 -19.16 -26.39 16.59
N GLU A 543 -18.43 -26.32 17.70
CA GLU A 543 -18.32 -27.42 18.68
C GLU A 543 -19.68 -27.73 19.33
N GLU A 544 -20.43 -26.70 19.72
CA GLU A 544 -21.76 -26.84 20.33
C GLU A 544 -22.80 -27.41 19.35
N LEU A 545 -22.72 -27.08 18.07
CA LEU A 545 -23.60 -27.65 17.04
C LEU A 545 -23.27 -29.11 16.71
N ALA A 546 -22.04 -29.55 16.96
CA ALA A 546 -21.59 -30.92 16.68
C ALA A 546 -21.86 -31.90 17.84
N ALA A 547 -21.98 -31.38 19.07
CA ALA A 547 -22.34 -32.11 20.28
C ALA A 547 -23.85 -32.38 20.37
#